data_AF-A0AA39KQ02-F1
#
_entry.id   AF-A0AA39KQ02-F1
#
_cell.length_a   1.000
_cell.length_b   1.000
_cell.length_c   1.000
_cell.angle_alpha   90.00
_cell.angle_beta   90.00
_cell.angle_gamma   90.00
#
_symmetry.space_group_name_H-M   'P 1'
#
loop_
_entity.id
_entity.type
_entity.pdbx_description
1 polymer ?
#
loop_
_entity_poly.entity_id
_entity_poly.type
_entity_poly.pdbx_seq_one_letter_code
_entity_poly.pdbx_strand_id
1 'polypeptide(L)'
;MAMILIDEKAENIHRVTRMLFESPFKWDELPKHYKTMNLWVMRNYHGILWDAGDIPYNKLNDVLDIILKDVAYIYVKGSEKKQWLSDIIGGKSNLIYHCAFENVKQFKCWMQKKSQMQNPSIGRSLELYYQLEERIEDMRPQDIAYFTKEFILKFASTKIDKIWNKLPENLQKDEDIIAHRRCHKHYNPIAIDYDEFEGIIPLMKDCSICKEGK
;
A
#
# COMPACT_ATOMS: atom_id res chain seq x y z
N MET A 1 -14.68 16.42 -13.57
CA MET A 1 -15.60 16.21 -12.43
C MET A 1 -14.81 16.01 -11.14
N ALA A 2 -15.24 16.65 -10.05
CA ALA A 2 -14.68 16.43 -8.72
C ALA A 2 -15.78 15.94 -7.76
N MET A 3 -15.53 14.83 -7.09
CA MET A 3 -16.38 14.31 -6.02
C MET A 3 -15.63 14.43 -4.71
N ILE A 4 -16.22 15.13 -3.75
CA ILE A 4 -15.68 15.25 -2.40
C ILE A 4 -16.53 14.38 -1.48
N LEU A 5 -15.86 13.45 -0.81
CA LEU A 5 -16.43 12.62 0.24
C LEU A 5 -15.77 13.04 1.55
N ILE A 6 -16.58 13.56 2.47
CA ILE A 6 -16.13 13.96 3.80
C ILE A 6 -16.74 12.99 4.80
N ASP A 7 -15.88 12.41 5.63
CA ASP A 7 -16.24 11.55 6.74
C ASP A 7 -15.93 12.29 8.03
N GLU A 8 -16.96 12.84 8.66
CA GLU A 8 -16.86 13.51 9.96
C GLU A 8 -17.05 12.47 11.08
N LYS A 9 -16.06 12.41 11.98
CA LYS A 9 -16.15 11.63 13.22
C LYS A 9 -16.00 12.56 14.42
N ALA A 10 -17.12 12.89 15.05
CA ALA A 10 -17.16 13.58 16.33
C ALA A 10 -18.05 12.76 17.29
N GLU A 11 -17.52 12.46 18.48
CA GLU A 11 -18.28 11.92 19.63
C GLU A 11 -19.32 10.83 19.29
N ASN A 12 -18.89 9.75 18.63
CA ASN A 12 -19.72 8.60 18.21
C ASN A 12 -20.77 8.87 17.12
N ILE A 13 -20.76 10.04 16.47
CA ILE A 13 -21.55 10.31 15.26
C ILE A 13 -20.64 10.14 14.05
N HIS A 14 -21.00 9.21 13.17
CA HIS A 14 -20.36 9.02 11.87
C HIS A 14 -21.25 9.63 10.79
N ARG A 15 -20.83 10.77 10.24
CA ARG A 15 -21.56 11.46 9.18
C ARG A 15 -20.73 11.47 7.92
N VAL A 16 -21.28 10.88 6.86
CA VAL A 16 -20.69 10.94 5.52
C VAL A 16 -21.43 11.98 4.71
N THR A 17 -20.77 13.09 4.41
CA THR A 17 -21.28 14.13 3.52
C THR A 17 -20.68 13.91 2.13
N ARG A 18 -21.55 13.86 1.11
CA ARG A 18 -21.15 13.68 -0.29
C ARG A 18 -21.52 14.93 -1.07
N MET A 19 -20.55 15.48 -1.78
CA MET A 19 -20.74 16.68 -2.60
C MET A 19 -20.18 16.40 -3.99
N LEU A 20 -21.03 16.60 -4.99
CA LEU A 20 -20.67 16.40 -6.39
C LEU A 20 -20.63 17.76 -7.08
N PHE A 21 -19.43 18.14 -7.51
CA PHE A 21 -19.24 19.37 -8.24
C PHE A 21 -19.40 19.14 -9.74
N GLU A 22 -19.99 20.13 -10.40
CA GLU A 22 -19.98 20.25 -11.84
C GLU A 22 -18.56 20.14 -12.38
N SER A 23 -18.44 19.72 -13.64
CA SER A 23 -17.14 19.69 -14.29
C SER A 23 -16.55 21.11 -14.42
N PRO A 24 -15.25 21.30 -14.16
CA PRO A 24 -14.58 22.59 -14.38
C PRO A 24 -14.51 23.01 -15.85
N PHE A 25 -14.68 22.06 -16.78
CA PHE A 25 -14.65 22.30 -18.23
C PHE A 25 -15.81 21.59 -18.92
N LYS A 26 -16.31 22.18 -20.02
CA LYS A 26 -17.30 21.48 -20.84
C LYS A 26 -16.67 20.26 -21.49
N TRP A 27 -17.49 19.24 -21.76
CA TRP A 27 -17.00 18.00 -22.37
C TRP A 27 -16.26 18.29 -23.68
N ASP A 28 -16.83 19.16 -24.52
CA ASP A 28 -16.30 19.44 -25.85
C ASP A 28 -14.93 20.13 -25.83
N GLU A 29 -14.64 20.89 -24.78
CA GLU A 29 -13.38 21.61 -24.57
C GLU A 29 -12.22 20.69 -24.16
N LEU A 30 -12.50 19.44 -23.78
CA LEU A 30 -11.47 18.50 -23.36
C LEU A 30 -10.66 17.94 -24.54
N PRO A 31 -9.33 17.85 -24.40
CA PRO A 31 -8.48 17.06 -25.29
C PRO A 31 -8.95 15.60 -25.41
N LYS A 32 -8.74 14.99 -26.58
CA LYS A 32 -9.17 13.62 -26.88
C LYS A 32 -8.71 12.58 -25.86
N HIS A 33 -7.47 12.67 -25.38
CA HIS A 33 -6.93 11.74 -24.39
C HIS A 33 -7.68 11.82 -23.05
N TYR A 34 -7.99 13.04 -22.57
CA TYR A 34 -8.81 13.22 -21.37
C TYR A 34 -10.25 12.74 -21.57
N LYS A 35 -10.85 12.95 -22.75
CA LYS A 35 -12.18 12.39 -23.07
C LYS A 35 -12.18 10.86 -22.96
N THR A 36 -11.19 10.18 -23.56
CA THR A 36 -11.07 8.71 -23.51
C THR A 36 -10.87 8.21 -22.09
N MET A 37 -9.96 8.81 -21.32
CA MET A 37 -9.71 8.44 -19.93
C MET A 37 -10.98 8.62 -19.08
N ASN A 38 -11.62 9.79 -19.14
CA ASN A 38 -12.82 10.04 -18.36
C ASN A 38 -13.97 9.14 -18.79
N LEU A 39 -14.15 8.86 -20.08
CA LEU A 39 -15.17 7.92 -20.55
C LEU A 39 -14.96 6.51 -19.98
N TRP A 40 -13.71 6.04 -19.93
CA TRP A 40 -13.39 4.74 -19.32
C TRP A 40 -13.73 4.73 -17.83
N VAL A 41 -13.35 5.77 -17.08
CA VAL A 41 -13.61 5.87 -15.64
C VAL A 41 -15.12 5.98 -15.36
N MET A 42 -15.86 6.79 -16.13
CA MET A 42 -17.32 6.93 -16.02
C MET A 42 -18.01 5.58 -16.23
N ARG A 43 -17.62 4.80 -17.25
CA ARG A 43 -18.27 3.53 -17.59
C ARG A 43 -17.88 2.37 -16.69
N ASN A 44 -16.61 2.30 -16.26
CA ASN A 44 -16.06 1.08 -15.65
C ASN A 44 -15.73 1.22 -14.16
N TYR A 45 -15.70 2.45 -13.60
CA TYR A 45 -15.28 2.65 -12.21
C TYR A 45 -16.40 3.18 -11.31
N HIS A 46 -16.95 4.36 -11.61
CA HIS A 46 -17.89 5.02 -10.69
C HIS A 46 -19.31 5.26 -11.25
N GLY A 47 -19.55 5.17 -12.56
CA GLY A 47 -20.91 5.31 -13.13
C GLY A 47 -21.48 6.73 -13.12
N ILE A 48 -20.67 7.75 -12.84
CA ILE A 48 -21.12 9.15 -12.73
C ILE A 48 -20.88 9.85 -14.07
N LEU A 49 -21.89 10.50 -14.63
CA LEU A 49 -21.79 11.22 -15.91
C LEU A 49 -20.93 12.48 -15.77
N TRP A 50 -20.40 13.03 -16.87
CA TRP A 50 -19.49 14.19 -16.83
C TRP A 50 -20.15 15.47 -16.29
N ASP A 51 -21.45 15.57 -16.46
CA ASP A 51 -22.33 16.70 -16.14
C ASP A 51 -23.23 16.43 -14.92
N ALA A 52 -23.02 15.33 -14.20
CA ALA A 52 -23.88 14.95 -13.08
C ALA A 52 -23.73 15.81 -11.80
N GLY A 53 -22.91 16.86 -11.81
CA GLY A 53 -22.66 17.67 -10.62
C GLY A 53 -23.75 18.68 -10.35
N ASP A 54 -24.08 18.87 -9.07
CA ASP A 54 -25.14 19.79 -8.63
C ASP A 54 -24.58 21.12 -8.10
N ILE A 55 -23.26 21.19 -7.89
CA ILE A 55 -22.58 22.34 -7.31
C ILE A 55 -21.62 22.92 -8.33
N PRO A 56 -21.78 24.17 -8.77
CA PRO A 56 -20.85 24.80 -9.69
C PRO A 56 -19.40 24.73 -9.19
N TYR A 57 -18.46 24.36 -10.06
CA TYR A 57 -17.07 24.15 -9.66
C TYR A 57 -16.41 25.40 -9.07
N ASN A 58 -16.84 26.60 -9.48
CA ASN A 58 -16.36 27.87 -8.93
C ASN A 58 -16.74 28.08 -7.45
N LYS A 59 -17.69 27.31 -6.90
CA LYS A 59 -18.07 27.30 -5.48
C LYS A 59 -17.21 26.40 -4.61
N LEU A 60 -16.26 25.68 -5.19
CA LEU A 60 -15.42 24.73 -4.49
C LEU A 60 -14.70 25.35 -3.29
N ASN A 61 -14.10 26.52 -3.45
CA ASN A 61 -13.39 27.20 -2.36
C ASN A 61 -14.34 27.62 -1.23
N ASP A 62 -15.48 28.25 -1.57
CA ASP A 62 -16.50 28.65 -0.60
C ASP A 62 -16.96 27.45 0.25
N VAL A 63 -17.21 26.31 -0.40
CA VAL A 63 -17.63 25.07 0.26
C VAL A 63 -16.54 24.51 1.16
N LEU A 64 -15.30 24.45 0.67
CA LEU A 64 -14.15 23.99 1.46
C LEU A 64 -13.92 24.88 2.68
N ASP A 65 -14.08 26.20 2.54
CA ASP A 65 -13.93 27.14 3.65
C ASP A 65 -14.95 26.90 4.77
N ILE A 66 -16.20 26.59 4.40
CA ILE A 66 -17.26 26.27 5.37
C ILE A 66 -16.96 24.95 6.09
N ILE A 67 -16.58 23.93 5.33
CA ILE A 67 -16.35 22.57 5.86
C ILE A 67 -15.11 22.53 6.76
N LEU A 68 -14.07 23.28 6.38
CA LEU A 68 -12.77 23.24 7.04
C LEU A 68 -12.60 24.32 8.12
N LYS A 69 -13.63 25.13 8.38
CA LYS A 69 -13.55 26.30 9.27
C LYS A 69 -13.00 25.98 10.66
N ASP A 70 -13.44 24.86 11.23
CA ASP A 70 -13.11 24.43 12.61
C ASP A 70 -12.38 23.08 12.64
N VAL A 71 -11.79 22.67 11.52
CA VAL A 71 -11.10 21.39 11.38
C VAL A 71 -9.61 21.54 11.70
N ALA A 72 -9.12 20.79 12.69
CA ALA A 72 -7.70 20.76 13.03
C ALA A 72 -6.88 19.79 12.16
N TYR A 73 -7.49 18.68 11.72
CA TYR A 73 -6.82 17.60 10.99
C TYR A 73 -7.66 17.14 9.79
N ILE A 74 -7.02 17.04 8.63
CA ILE A 74 -7.64 16.48 7.42
C ILE A 74 -6.89 15.22 7.03
N TYR A 75 -7.63 14.12 6.91
CA TYR A 75 -7.09 12.87 6.39
C TYR A 75 -7.48 12.68 4.92
N VAL A 76 -6.47 12.58 4.06
CA VAL A 76 -6.68 12.47 2.60
C VAL A 76 -6.23 11.10 2.09
N LYS A 77 -7.11 10.43 1.34
CA LYS A 77 -6.83 9.11 0.77
C LYS A 77 -5.98 9.21 -0.51
N GLY A 78 -4.67 9.27 -0.34
CA GLY A 78 -3.66 9.25 -1.41
C GLY A 78 -2.92 10.58 -1.54
N SER A 79 -1.66 10.52 -1.97
CA SER A 79 -0.77 11.68 -2.08
C SER A 79 -1.23 12.67 -3.15
N GLU A 80 -1.65 12.21 -4.32
CA GLU A 80 -2.15 13.06 -5.41
C GLU A 80 -3.35 13.91 -4.96
N LYS A 81 -4.28 13.32 -4.21
CA LYS A 81 -5.45 14.03 -3.67
C LYS A 81 -5.06 15.02 -2.58
N LYS A 82 -4.06 14.68 -1.75
CA LYS A 82 -3.51 15.61 -0.75
C LYS A 82 -2.89 16.83 -1.43
N GLN A 83 -2.10 16.60 -2.47
CA GLN A 83 -1.47 17.67 -3.24
C GLN A 83 -2.53 18.55 -3.90
N TRP A 84 -3.47 17.96 -4.64
CA TRP A 84 -4.61 18.67 -5.23
C TRP A 84 -5.35 19.53 -4.21
N LEU A 85 -5.65 18.98 -3.04
CA LEU A 85 -6.34 19.71 -1.97
C LEU A 85 -5.47 20.85 -1.39
N SER A 86 -4.16 20.64 -1.27
CA SER A 86 -3.21 21.64 -0.77
C SER A 86 -3.05 22.81 -1.75
N ASP A 87 -3.03 22.52 -3.06
CA ASP A 87 -2.94 23.51 -4.13
C ASP A 87 -4.18 24.41 -4.16
N ILE A 88 -5.36 23.87 -3.84
CA ILE A 88 -6.64 24.60 -3.82
C ILE A 88 -6.78 25.47 -2.57
N ILE A 89 -6.43 24.93 -1.40
CA ILE A 89 -6.64 25.63 -0.11
C ILE A 89 -5.53 26.66 0.17
N GLY A 90 -4.51 26.76 -0.69
CA GLY A 90 -3.52 27.84 -0.61
C GLY A 90 -2.74 27.84 0.69
N GLY A 91 -2.35 26.66 1.19
CA GLY A 91 -1.43 26.54 2.32
C GLY A 91 -1.89 27.20 3.62
N LYS A 92 -3.19 27.14 3.96
CA LYS A 92 -3.69 27.54 5.29
C LYS A 92 -2.77 26.95 6.38
N SER A 93 -2.05 27.83 7.07
CA SER A 93 -0.87 27.53 7.88
C SER A 93 -1.14 26.69 9.14
N ASN A 94 -2.41 26.54 9.53
CA ASN A 94 -2.81 25.81 10.73
C ASN A 94 -3.39 24.40 10.44
N LEU A 95 -3.56 24.01 9.17
CA LEU A 95 -4.13 22.71 8.80
C LEU A 95 -3.03 21.66 8.63
N ILE A 96 -3.08 20.60 9.43
CA ILE A 96 -2.15 19.47 9.33
C ILE A 96 -2.73 18.43 8.37
N TYR A 97 -2.12 18.32 7.18
CA TYR A 97 -2.53 17.37 6.15
C TYR A 97 -1.80 16.03 6.31
N HIS A 98 -2.55 15.00 6.66
CA HIS A 98 -2.06 13.63 6.67
C HIS A 98 -2.61 12.87 5.48
N CYS A 99 -1.75 12.14 4.76
CA CYS A 99 -2.22 11.10 3.85
C CYS A 99 -1.72 9.74 4.34
N ALA A 100 -2.48 8.68 4.04
CA ALA A 100 -2.14 7.31 4.39
C ALA A 100 -0.68 6.98 4.04
N PHE A 101 -0.24 7.41 2.84
CA PHE A 101 1.09 7.15 2.34
C PHE A 101 2.19 7.85 3.15
N GLU A 102 2.03 9.14 3.47
CA GLU A 102 2.99 9.87 4.28
C GLU A 102 2.98 9.42 5.73
N ASN A 103 1.81 9.09 6.28
CA ASN A 103 1.72 8.49 7.62
C ASN A 103 2.44 7.16 7.64
N VAL A 104 2.26 6.32 6.61
CA VAL A 104 3.01 5.06 6.45
C VAL A 104 4.51 5.33 6.26
N LYS A 105 4.92 6.38 5.54
CA LYS A 105 6.35 6.72 5.34
C LYS A 105 6.98 7.26 6.62
N GLN A 106 6.35 8.19 7.32
CA GLN A 106 6.79 8.72 8.60
C GLN A 106 6.78 7.63 9.66
N PHE A 107 5.75 6.77 9.67
CA PHE A 107 5.71 5.59 10.50
C PHE A 107 6.86 4.63 10.15
N LYS A 108 7.13 4.34 8.87
CA LYS A 108 8.27 3.53 8.44
C LYS A 108 9.63 4.14 8.83
N CYS A 109 9.81 5.45 8.73
CA CYS A 109 11.03 6.15 9.16
C CYS A 109 11.18 6.17 10.69
N TRP A 110 10.08 6.41 11.41
CA TRP A 110 10.02 6.29 12.87
C TRP A 110 10.32 4.84 13.31
N MET A 111 9.77 3.86 12.58
CA MET A 111 10.03 2.43 12.75
C MET A 111 11.51 2.13 12.55
N GLN A 112 12.16 2.57 11.47
CA GLN A 112 13.61 2.40 11.25
C GLN A 112 14.45 2.98 12.40
N LYS A 113 14.04 4.14 12.95
CA LYS A 113 14.70 4.74 14.12
C LYS A 113 14.42 3.96 15.42
N LYS A 114 13.24 3.33 15.55
CA LYS A 114 12.83 2.50 16.69
C LYS A 114 13.18 1.02 16.56
N SER A 115 13.63 0.52 15.40
CA SER A 115 14.08 -0.85 15.19
C SER A 115 15.32 -1.21 16.02
N GLN A 116 15.98 -0.22 16.64
CA GLN A 116 16.95 -0.45 17.71
C GLN A 116 16.30 -0.92 19.04
N MET A 117 14.97 -0.86 19.16
CA MET A 117 14.19 -1.32 20.31
C MET A 117 13.15 -2.34 19.87
N GLN A 118 13.38 -3.59 20.26
CA GLN A 118 12.51 -4.74 20.04
C GLN A 118 11.12 -4.51 20.66
N ASN A 119 10.08 -4.22 19.86
CA ASN A 119 8.69 -4.21 20.35
C ASN A 119 7.82 -5.27 19.63
N PRO A 120 7.41 -6.36 20.32
CA PRO A 120 6.68 -7.48 19.72
C PRO A 120 5.27 -7.17 19.19
N SER A 121 4.56 -6.18 19.76
CA SER A 121 3.15 -5.90 19.43
C SER A 121 2.97 -5.30 18.03
N ILE A 122 3.98 -4.58 17.55
CA ILE A 122 3.95 -3.91 16.23
C ILE A 122 4.11 -4.91 15.09
N GLY A 123 4.94 -5.94 15.29
CA GLY A 123 5.04 -7.05 14.35
C GLY A 123 3.67 -7.71 14.13
N ARG A 124 2.91 -7.90 15.23
CA ARG A 124 1.54 -8.44 15.21
C ARG A 124 0.57 -7.54 14.43
N SER A 125 0.64 -6.23 14.59
CA SER A 125 -0.25 -5.29 13.87
C SER A 125 0.08 -5.17 12.38
N LEU A 126 1.35 -5.22 11.98
CA LEU A 126 1.73 -5.27 10.56
C LEU A 126 1.37 -6.62 9.92
N GLU A 127 1.56 -7.72 10.64
CA GLU A 127 1.10 -9.05 10.27
C GLU A 127 -0.41 -9.08 10.03
N LEU A 128 -1.21 -8.50 10.94
CA LEU A 128 -2.66 -8.40 10.81
C LEU A 128 -3.12 -7.42 9.71
N TYR A 129 -2.49 -6.25 9.60
CA TYR A 129 -2.88 -5.22 8.62
C TYR A 129 -2.56 -5.64 7.18
N TYR A 130 -1.48 -6.41 6.98
CA TYR A 130 -1.05 -6.81 5.64
C TYR A 130 -1.27 -8.28 5.30
N GLN A 131 -1.68 -9.15 6.25
CA GLN A 131 -1.71 -10.60 6.05
C GLN A 131 -0.46 -11.06 5.27
N LEU A 132 0.71 -10.56 5.68
CA LEU A 132 1.95 -10.58 4.87
C LEU A 132 2.33 -11.99 4.44
N GLU A 133 2.10 -12.95 5.34
CA GLU A 133 1.90 -14.37 5.08
C GLU A 133 1.42 -14.60 3.65
N GLU A 134 0.17 -14.26 3.38
CA GLU A 134 -0.53 -14.57 2.14
C GLU A 134 -0.08 -13.70 0.95
N ARG A 135 0.28 -12.42 1.17
CA ARG A 135 0.36 -11.41 0.10
C ARG A 135 1.75 -10.86 -0.22
N ILE A 136 2.81 -11.25 0.51
CA ILE A 136 4.16 -10.73 0.24
C ILE A 136 4.65 -11.07 -1.18
N GLU A 137 4.14 -12.16 -1.76
CA GLU A 137 4.37 -12.57 -3.14
C GLU A 137 3.88 -11.52 -4.15
N ASP A 138 2.88 -10.71 -3.82
CA ASP A 138 2.30 -9.70 -4.72
C ASP A 138 3.03 -8.36 -4.63
N MET A 139 3.90 -8.17 -3.64
CA MET A 139 4.60 -6.91 -3.42
C MET A 139 5.65 -6.65 -4.51
N ARG A 140 5.89 -5.37 -4.80
CA ARG A 140 6.95 -4.96 -5.75
C ARG A 140 8.32 -5.08 -5.07
N PRO A 141 9.40 -5.34 -5.82
CA PRO A 141 10.76 -5.42 -5.26
C PRO A 141 11.15 -4.17 -4.44
N GLN A 142 10.76 -2.99 -4.92
CA GLN A 142 11.01 -1.70 -4.25
C GLN A 142 10.41 -1.66 -2.84
N ASP A 143 9.22 -2.25 -2.65
CA ASP A 143 8.52 -2.24 -1.38
C ASP A 143 9.13 -3.27 -0.41
N ILE A 144 9.54 -4.44 -0.93
CA ILE A 144 10.24 -5.50 -0.19
C ILE A 144 11.61 -5.03 0.28
N ALA A 145 12.30 -4.20 -0.52
CA ALA A 145 13.63 -3.69 -0.19
C ALA A 145 13.69 -2.85 1.10
N TYR A 146 12.55 -2.36 1.60
CA TYR A 146 12.48 -1.63 2.86
C TYR A 146 12.40 -2.54 4.10
N PHE A 147 12.18 -3.85 3.92
CA PHE A 147 12.06 -4.79 5.04
C PHE A 147 13.43 -5.23 5.55
N THR A 148 13.55 -5.36 6.88
CA THR A 148 14.76 -5.88 7.50
C THR A 148 14.78 -7.41 7.45
N LYS A 149 15.96 -8.00 7.63
CA LYS A 149 16.17 -9.45 7.72
C LYS A 149 15.25 -10.09 8.77
N GLU A 150 15.21 -9.52 9.98
CA GLU A 150 14.45 -10.06 11.11
C GLU A 150 12.95 -10.07 10.81
N PHE A 151 12.47 -9.03 10.12
CA PHE A 151 11.08 -8.94 9.68
C PHE A 151 10.74 -10.04 8.67
N ILE A 152 11.57 -10.24 7.66
CA ILE A 152 11.35 -11.26 6.62
C ILE A 152 11.40 -12.66 7.21
N LEU A 153 12.37 -12.95 8.08
CA LEU A 153 12.46 -14.26 8.76
C LEU A 153 11.25 -14.52 9.65
N LYS A 154 10.76 -13.49 10.35
CA LYS A 154 9.62 -13.64 11.26
C LYS A 154 8.30 -13.87 10.52
N PHE A 155 8.08 -13.21 9.39
CA PHE A 155 6.75 -13.14 8.76
C PHE A 155 6.67 -13.75 7.37
N ALA A 156 7.78 -14.13 6.75
CA ALA A 156 7.80 -14.65 5.38
C ALA A 156 8.80 -15.79 5.19
N SER A 157 9.32 -16.40 6.27
CA SER A 157 10.34 -17.45 6.20
C SER A 157 9.91 -18.65 5.35
N THR A 158 8.63 -19.01 5.36
CA THR A 158 8.04 -20.10 4.56
C THR A 158 7.97 -19.79 3.06
N LYS A 159 8.06 -18.50 2.69
CA LYS A 159 7.84 -17.97 1.33
C LYS A 159 9.06 -17.33 0.72
N ILE A 160 10.22 -17.37 1.39
CA ILE A 160 11.47 -16.78 0.89
C ILE A 160 11.79 -17.23 -0.54
N ASP A 161 11.55 -18.49 -0.89
CA ASP A 161 11.80 -19.00 -2.24
C ASP A 161 10.95 -18.29 -3.31
N LYS A 162 9.70 -17.95 -2.98
CA LYS A 162 8.76 -17.29 -3.90
C LYS A 162 9.08 -15.81 -4.11
N ILE A 163 9.63 -15.15 -3.10
CA ILE A 163 10.02 -13.73 -3.17
C ILE A 163 11.51 -13.53 -3.46
N TRP A 164 12.27 -14.60 -3.70
CA TRP A 164 13.74 -14.57 -3.79
C TRP A 164 14.24 -13.50 -4.77
N ASN A 165 13.69 -13.47 -5.98
CA ASN A 165 14.08 -12.54 -7.04
C ASN A 165 13.71 -11.08 -6.75
N LYS A 166 12.90 -10.84 -5.72
CA LYS A 166 12.48 -9.50 -5.27
C LYS A 166 13.30 -9.01 -4.08
N LEU A 167 14.08 -9.88 -3.43
CA LEU A 167 14.93 -9.52 -2.31
C LEU A 167 16.13 -8.68 -2.79
N PRO A 168 16.56 -7.68 -2.02
CA PRO A 168 17.83 -6.99 -2.22
C PRO A 168 19.05 -7.93 -2.22
N GLU A 169 20.11 -7.58 -2.95
CA GLU A 169 21.33 -8.40 -3.05
C GLU A 169 21.96 -8.71 -1.68
N ASN A 170 21.93 -7.76 -0.74
CA ASN A 170 22.50 -7.97 0.58
C ASN A 170 21.76 -9.04 1.38
N LEU A 171 20.45 -9.20 1.16
CA LEU A 171 19.65 -10.24 1.81
C LEU A 171 19.75 -11.58 1.07
N GLN A 172 19.94 -11.57 -0.25
CA GLN A 172 20.18 -12.80 -1.02
C GLN A 172 21.53 -13.48 -0.67
N LYS A 173 22.48 -12.72 -0.12
CA LYS A 173 23.78 -13.21 0.36
C LYS A 173 23.78 -13.55 1.86
N ASP A 174 22.70 -13.25 2.58
CA ASP A 174 22.61 -13.48 4.02
C ASP A 174 22.35 -14.96 4.34
N GLU A 175 23.17 -15.53 5.21
CA GLU A 175 23.13 -16.96 5.52
C GLU A 175 21.81 -17.42 6.16
N ASP A 176 21.21 -16.61 7.03
CA ASP A 176 19.96 -16.99 7.70
C ASP A 176 18.78 -16.92 6.72
N ILE A 177 18.80 -15.96 5.80
CA ILE A 177 17.81 -15.86 4.72
C ILE A 177 17.96 -17.06 3.77
N ILE A 178 19.19 -17.41 3.36
CA ILE A 178 19.47 -18.59 2.54
C ILE A 178 19.02 -19.87 3.24
N ALA A 179 19.23 -19.99 4.54
CA ALA A 179 18.86 -21.17 5.33
C ALA A 179 17.35 -21.48 5.27
N HIS A 180 16.51 -20.46 5.04
CA HIS A 180 15.06 -20.57 4.87
C HIS A 180 14.61 -20.67 3.41
N ARG A 181 15.52 -20.87 2.44
CA ARG A 181 15.16 -21.29 1.09
C ARG A 181 14.83 -22.79 1.01
N ARG A 182 14.10 -23.19 -0.03
CA ARG A 182 13.87 -24.60 -0.37
C ARG A 182 15.13 -25.22 -0.95
N CYS A 183 15.42 -26.46 -0.55
CA CYS A 183 16.64 -27.16 -0.96
C CYS A 183 16.53 -27.80 -2.35
N HIS A 184 16.62 -26.98 -3.40
CA HIS A 184 16.56 -27.46 -4.80
C HIS A 184 17.81 -28.23 -5.25
N LYS A 185 18.92 -28.16 -4.49
CA LYS A 185 20.17 -28.88 -4.80
C LYS A 185 20.03 -30.39 -4.61
N HIS A 186 19.44 -30.80 -3.48
CA HIS A 186 19.30 -32.21 -3.11
C HIS A 186 17.90 -32.76 -3.39
N TYR A 187 16.92 -31.87 -3.52
CA TYR A 187 15.53 -32.23 -3.83
C TYR A 187 15.09 -31.44 -5.06
N ASN A 188 15.41 -31.98 -6.24
CA ASN A 188 15.01 -31.40 -7.52
C ASN A 188 13.71 -32.07 -8.01
N PRO A 189 12.59 -31.34 -8.12
CA PRO A 189 11.31 -31.91 -8.53
C PRO A 189 11.30 -32.46 -9.97
N ILE A 190 12.28 -32.11 -10.81
CA ILE A 190 12.43 -32.67 -12.17
C ILE A 190 13.11 -34.05 -12.14
N ALA A 191 13.84 -34.37 -11.07
CA ALA A 191 14.62 -35.59 -10.93
C ALA A 191 13.92 -36.68 -10.10
N ILE A 192 12.77 -36.37 -9.49
CA ILE A 192 12.03 -37.30 -8.64
C ILE A 192 10.86 -37.84 -9.45
N ASP A 193 10.81 -39.17 -9.63
CA ASP A 193 9.73 -39.85 -10.33
C ASP A 193 8.40 -39.60 -9.61
N TYR A 194 7.34 -39.32 -10.37
CA TYR A 194 6.11 -38.68 -9.88
C TYR A 194 5.31 -39.52 -8.89
N ASP A 195 5.68 -40.80 -8.69
CA ASP A 195 4.92 -41.76 -7.91
C ASP A 195 5.33 -41.84 -6.41
N GLU A 196 6.41 -41.18 -5.97
CA GLU A 196 6.90 -41.30 -4.57
C GLU A 196 7.05 -40.00 -3.76
N PHE A 197 6.81 -38.81 -4.33
CA PHE A 197 7.06 -37.55 -3.61
C PHE A 197 5.78 -36.77 -3.29
N GLU A 198 5.04 -37.23 -2.27
CA GLU A 198 3.96 -36.44 -1.64
C GLU A 198 4.49 -35.33 -0.68
N GLY A 199 5.81 -35.11 -0.63
CA GLY A 199 6.47 -34.26 0.36
C GLY A 199 6.73 -32.82 -0.09
N ILE A 200 6.46 -31.85 0.78
CA ILE A 200 6.93 -30.46 0.63
C ILE A 200 8.47 -30.46 0.64
N ILE A 201 9.12 -29.89 -0.39
CA ILE A 201 10.59 -29.75 -0.46
C ILE A 201 11.11 -29.12 0.85
N PRO A 202 12.07 -29.74 1.56
CA PRO A 202 12.54 -29.22 2.84
C PRO A 202 13.27 -27.88 2.68
N LEU A 203 13.31 -27.10 3.75
CA LEU A 203 14.16 -25.91 3.81
C LEU A 203 15.64 -26.34 3.87
N MET A 204 16.56 -25.49 3.39
CA MET A 204 17.99 -25.77 3.43
C MET A 204 18.49 -26.02 4.85
N LYS A 205 17.98 -25.27 5.83
CA LYS A 205 18.27 -25.49 7.26
C LYS A 205 17.73 -26.82 7.81
N ASP A 206 16.80 -27.47 7.14
CA ASP A 206 16.16 -28.71 7.57
C ASP A 206 16.62 -29.92 6.73
N CYS A 207 17.39 -29.68 5.66
CA CYS A 207 17.95 -30.72 4.80
C CYS A 207 19.15 -31.40 5.46
N SER A 208 19.06 -32.71 5.71
CA SER A 208 20.11 -33.53 6.31
C SER A 208 21.43 -33.46 5.53
N ILE A 209 21.34 -33.52 4.20
CA ILE A 209 22.52 -33.50 3.31
C ILE A 209 23.20 -32.12 3.32
N CYS A 210 22.42 -31.03 3.39
CA CYS A 210 22.98 -29.68 3.55
C CYS A 210 23.64 -29.47 4.91
N LYS A 211 23.23 -30.22 5.95
CA LYS A 211 23.83 -30.14 7.29
C LYS A 211 25.13 -30.92 7.37
N GLU A 212 25.24 -32.05 6.69
CA GLU A 212 26.43 -32.92 6.68
C GLU A 212 27.58 -32.36 5.83
N GLY A 213 27.29 -31.50 4.85
CA GLY A 213 28.29 -30.87 3.97
C GLY A 213 28.75 -29.45 4.36
N LYS A 214 28.50 -29.01 5.61
CA LYS A 214 28.98 -27.73 6.16
C LYS A 214 30.23 -27.92 7.02
#